data_AF-A0A1F9PU40-F1
#
_entry.id   AF-A0A1F9PU40-F1
#
_cell.length_a   1.000
_cell.length_b   1.000
_cell.length_c   1.000
_cell.angle_alpha   90.00
_cell.angle_beta   90.00
_cell.angle_gamma   90.00
#
_symmetry.space_group_name_H-M   'P 1'
#
loop_
_entity.id
_entity.type
_entity.pdbx_description
1 polymer ?
#
loop_
_entity_poly.entity_id
_entity_poly.type
_entity_poly.pdbx_seq_one_letter_code
_entity_poly.pdbx_strand_id
1 'polypeptide(L)'
;MQAAAAAEQGRVASLRYLKQLGVATPPLSVIFSEIAFRLPREVQLDGINLLQGDEVGTLEVLAVTQHKTPWHNERIFTSLMASLYGVPHLQCSQNPDIAMLRLGKEKLIKLKVSCRLIPPEGEH
;
A
#
# COMPACT_ATOMS: atom_id res chain seq x y z
N MET A 1 -3.74 28.78 -21.27
CA MET A 1 -2.82 29.11 -20.16
C MET A 1 -3.23 28.52 -18.81
N GLN A 2 -4.53 28.42 -18.47
CA GLN A 2 -4.96 27.87 -17.17
C GLN A 2 -4.59 26.39 -16.92
N ALA A 3 -4.60 25.52 -17.94
CA ALA A 3 -4.25 24.11 -17.78
C ALA A 3 -2.76 23.87 -17.43
N ALA A 4 -1.86 24.71 -17.96
CA ALA A 4 -0.43 24.62 -17.65
C ALA A 4 -0.13 25.11 -16.22
N ALA A 5 -0.84 26.16 -15.77
CA ALA A 5 -0.75 26.64 -14.39
C ALA A 5 -1.30 25.62 -13.38
N ALA A 6 -2.40 24.95 -13.70
CA ALA A 6 -2.97 23.89 -12.87
C ALA A 6 -2.06 22.65 -12.82
N ALA A 7 -1.48 22.24 -13.94
CA ALA A 7 -0.52 21.14 -14.00
C ALA A 7 0.76 21.44 -13.20
N GLU A 8 1.26 22.68 -13.28
CA GLU A 8 2.45 23.11 -12.53
C GLU A 8 2.15 23.22 -11.02
N GLN A 9 0.98 23.71 -10.63
CA GLN A 9 0.55 23.71 -9.23
C GLN A 9 0.39 22.29 -8.67
N GLY A 10 -0.21 21.38 -9.45
CA GLY A 10 -0.29 19.96 -9.08
C GLY A 10 1.09 19.35 -8.89
N ARG A 11 2.04 19.63 -9.79
CA ARG A 11 3.43 19.16 -9.69
C ARG A 11 4.14 19.69 -8.45
N VAL A 12 4.01 20.99 -8.14
CA VAL A 12 4.62 21.60 -6.95
C VAL A 12 4.00 21.05 -5.67
N ALA A 13 2.69 20.81 -5.63
CA ALA A 13 2.01 20.18 -4.51
C ALA A 13 2.53 18.75 -4.27
N SER A 14 2.64 17.94 -5.33
CA SER A 14 3.21 16.59 -5.25
C SER A 14 4.67 16.58 -4.80
N LEU A 15 5.50 17.51 -5.29
CA LEU A 15 6.90 17.61 -4.87
C LEU A 15 7.06 18.08 -3.42
N ARG A 16 6.24 19.03 -2.96
CA ARG A 16 6.21 19.45 -1.56
C ARG A 16 5.78 18.30 -0.65
N TYR A 17 4.81 17.51 -1.09
CA TYR A 17 4.37 16.32 -0.39
C TYR A 17 5.47 15.26 -0.31
N LEU A 18 6.14 14.92 -1.43
CA LEU A 18 7.29 14.01 -1.42
C LEU A 18 8.42 14.49 -0.49
N LYS A 19 8.65 15.81 -0.44
CA LYS A 19 9.60 16.40 0.50
C LYS A 19 9.16 16.24 1.96
N GLN A 20 7.87 16.44 2.27
CA GLN A 20 7.32 16.22 3.62
C GLN A 20 7.40 14.74 4.03
N LEU A 21 7.19 13.81 3.09
CA LEU A 21 7.31 12.37 3.33
C LEU A 21 8.76 11.90 3.50
N GLY A 22 9.73 12.61 2.91
CA GLY A 22 11.15 12.40 3.19
C GLY A 22 11.57 12.87 4.58
N VAL A 23 10.72 13.66 5.25
CA VAL A 23 10.91 14.16 6.63
C VAL A 23 9.98 13.42 7.62
N ALA A 24 8.92 12.77 7.15
CA ALA A 24 8.03 11.95 7.96
C ALA A 24 8.82 10.81 8.60
N THR A 25 8.69 10.70 9.92
CA THR A 25 9.20 9.60 10.72
C THR A 25 8.07 8.55 10.83
N PRO A 26 8.35 7.25 10.60
CA PRO A 26 9.54 6.73 9.91
C PRO A 26 9.52 7.08 8.41
N PRO A 27 10.70 7.13 7.74
CA PRO A 27 10.78 7.34 6.30
C PRO A 27 9.99 6.27 5.54
N LEU A 28 9.31 6.65 4.45
CA LEU A 28 8.58 5.71 3.59
C LEU A 28 9.44 4.54 3.11
N SER A 29 10.74 4.77 2.90
CA SER A 29 11.69 3.72 2.50
C SER A 29 11.80 2.60 3.54
N VAL A 30 11.69 2.93 4.84
CA VAL A 30 11.68 1.94 5.93
C VAL A 30 10.37 1.14 5.89
N ILE A 31 9.24 1.82 5.74
CA ILE A 31 7.92 1.17 5.62
C ILE A 31 7.90 0.21 4.43
N PHE A 32 8.37 0.63 3.26
CA PHE A 32 8.40 -0.20 2.06
C PHE A 32 9.35 -1.40 2.20
N SER A 33 10.48 -1.21 2.87
CA SER A 33 11.42 -2.29 3.16
C SER A 33 10.81 -3.33 4.11
N GLU A 34 10.12 -2.89 5.15
CA GLU A 34 9.41 -3.78 6.08
C GLU A 34 8.27 -4.55 5.41
N ILE A 35 7.47 -3.89 4.55
CA ILE A 35 6.44 -4.57 3.75
C ILE A 35 7.11 -5.66 2.90
N ALA A 36 8.14 -5.31 2.11
CA ALA A 36 8.81 -6.24 1.23
C ALA A 36 9.42 -7.44 1.97
N PHE A 37 9.99 -7.21 3.16
CA PHE A 37 10.56 -8.27 4.00
C PHE A 37 9.51 -9.24 4.57
N ARG A 38 8.32 -8.74 4.90
CA ARG A 38 7.27 -9.51 5.57
C ARG A 38 6.32 -10.22 4.60
N LEU A 39 6.35 -9.89 3.31
CA LEU A 39 5.43 -10.48 2.34
C LEU A 39 5.55 -12.01 2.29
N PRO A 40 4.41 -12.75 2.31
CA PRO A 40 4.42 -14.18 2.07
C PRO A 40 5.00 -14.51 0.69
N ARG A 41 5.73 -15.63 0.56
CA ARG A 41 6.41 -16.01 -0.70
C ARG A 41 5.44 -16.19 -1.87
N GLU A 42 4.21 -16.58 -1.58
CA GLU A 42 3.15 -16.78 -2.56
C GLU A 42 2.47 -15.47 -3.00
N VAL A 43 2.83 -14.34 -2.39
CA VAL A 43 2.28 -13.02 -2.69
C VAL A 43 3.36 -12.16 -3.33
N GLN A 44 3.05 -11.61 -4.49
CA GLN A 44 3.88 -10.62 -5.18
C GLN A 44 3.29 -9.23 -4.98
N LEU A 45 4.15 -8.25 -4.79
CA LEU A 45 3.75 -6.85 -4.76
C LEU A 45 3.56 -6.36 -6.20
N ASP A 46 2.33 -5.96 -6.55
CA ASP A 46 1.98 -5.38 -7.86
C ASP A 46 2.24 -3.87 -7.87
N GLY A 47 2.12 -3.21 -6.71
CA GLY A 47 2.41 -1.80 -6.57
C GLY A 47 2.12 -1.25 -5.18
N ILE A 48 2.61 -0.05 -4.91
CA ILE A 48 2.25 0.73 -3.73
C ILE A 48 1.88 2.13 -4.19
N ASN A 49 0.65 2.55 -3.91
CA ASN A 49 0.23 3.93 -4.16
C ASN A 49 0.22 4.68 -2.84
N LEU A 50 0.70 5.92 -2.87
CA LEU A 50 0.55 6.84 -1.77
C LEU A 50 -0.48 7.90 -2.14
N LEU A 51 -1.63 7.82 -1.48
CA LEU A 51 -2.73 8.76 -1.64
C LEU A 51 -2.59 9.86 -0.58
N GLN A 52 -2.57 11.10 -1.05
CA GLN A 52 -2.56 12.28 -0.19
C GLN A 52 -3.96 12.45 0.42
N GLY A 53 -4.05 12.34 1.75
CA GLY A 53 -5.19 12.79 2.55
C GLY A 53 -4.88 14.12 3.26
N ASP A 54 -5.89 14.73 3.88
CA ASP A 54 -5.80 16.08 4.45
C ASP A 54 -4.80 16.18 5.63
N GLU A 55 -4.66 15.13 6.44
CA GLU A 55 -3.79 15.13 7.64
C GLU A 55 -2.87 13.90 7.72
N VAL A 56 -3.25 12.78 7.11
CA VAL A 56 -2.54 11.50 7.20
C VAL A 56 -2.49 10.85 5.81
N GLY A 57 -1.30 10.46 5.36
CA GLY A 57 -1.13 9.74 4.10
C GLY A 57 -1.73 8.33 4.15
N THR A 58 -2.37 7.92 3.07
CA THR A 58 -2.89 6.54 2.91
C THR A 58 -2.03 5.79 1.91
N LEU A 59 -1.47 4.66 2.32
CA LEU A 59 -0.80 3.71 1.45
C LEU A 59 -1.79 2.66 0.96
N GLU A 60 -1.94 2.52 -0.36
CA GLU A 60 -2.61 1.36 -0.95
C GLU A 60 -1.55 0.36 -1.37
N VAL A 61 -1.56 -0.80 -0.71
CA VAL A 61 -0.72 -1.94 -1.07
C VAL A 61 -1.48 -2.80 -2.06
N LEU A 62 -0.96 -2.93 -3.27
CA LEU A 62 -1.48 -3.79 -4.33
C LEU A 62 -0.65 -5.07 -4.36
N ALA A 63 -1.31 -6.19 -4.17
CA ALA A 63 -0.70 -7.50 -4.12
C ALA A 63 -1.41 -8.48 -5.06
N VAL A 64 -0.65 -9.42 -5.59
CA VAL A 64 -1.10 -10.46 -6.52
C VAL A 64 -0.68 -11.82 -5.99
N THR A 65 -1.59 -12.78 -6.09
CA THR A 65 -1.27 -14.20 -5.86
C THR A 65 -1.98 -15.09 -6.87
N GLN A 66 -1.46 -16.30 -7.09
CA GLN A 66 -2.12 -17.29 -7.92
C GLN A 66 -3.34 -17.87 -7.19
N HIS A 67 -4.45 -18.00 -7.90
CA HIS A 67 -5.63 -18.66 -7.37
C HIS A 67 -5.35 -20.16 -7.18
N LYS A 68 -5.55 -20.66 -5.97
CA LYS A 68 -5.52 -22.09 -5.63
C LYS A 68 -6.86 -22.56 -5.06
N THR A 69 -6.90 -23.52 -4.14
CA THR A 69 -8.15 -23.91 -3.48
C THR A 69 -8.67 -22.79 -2.56
N PRO A 70 -9.99 -22.71 -2.27
CA PRO A 70 -10.55 -21.68 -1.39
C PRO A 70 -9.82 -21.60 -0.04
N TRP A 71 -9.62 -22.74 0.63
CA TRP A 71 -8.88 -22.82 1.90
C TRP A 71 -7.44 -22.28 1.81
N HIS A 72 -6.75 -22.55 0.70
CA HIS A 72 -5.39 -22.05 0.52
C HIS A 72 -5.36 -20.54 0.28
N ASN A 73 -6.34 -20.02 -0.47
CA ASN A 73 -6.46 -18.58 -0.70
C ASN A 73 -6.76 -17.83 0.62
N GLU A 74 -7.65 -18.36 1.47
CA GLU A 74 -7.93 -17.81 2.79
C GLU A 74 -6.69 -17.76 3.69
N ARG A 75 -5.85 -18.80 3.62
CA ARG A 75 -4.58 -18.82 4.36
C ARG A 75 -3.62 -17.77 3.84
N ILE A 76 -3.44 -17.66 2.52
CA ILE A 76 -2.59 -16.62 1.91
C ILE A 76 -3.08 -15.23 2.32
N PHE A 77 -4.39 -15.02 2.27
CA PHE A 77 -5.04 -13.78 2.68
C PHE A 77 -4.74 -13.42 4.14
N THR A 78 -4.98 -14.36 5.04
CA THR A 78 -4.72 -14.19 6.47
C THR A 78 -3.25 -13.88 6.72
N SER A 79 -2.34 -14.58 6.04
CA SER A 79 -0.90 -14.32 6.13
C SER A 79 -0.51 -12.95 5.61
N LEU A 80 -1.07 -12.50 4.48
CA LEU A 80 -0.83 -11.15 3.96
C LEU A 80 -1.26 -10.08 4.97
N MET A 81 -2.48 -10.19 5.49
CA MET A 81 -3.00 -9.23 6.47
C MET A 81 -2.14 -9.21 7.74
N ALA A 82 -1.77 -10.38 8.27
CA ALA A 82 -0.88 -10.48 9.42
C ALA A 82 0.50 -9.83 9.17
N SER A 83 1.07 -10.03 7.98
CA SER A 83 2.32 -9.39 7.58
C SER A 83 2.23 -7.87 7.56
N LEU A 84 1.13 -7.33 6.98
CA LEU A 84 0.91 -5.88 6.90
C LEU A 84 0.61 -5.25 8.27
N TYR A 85 -0.17 -5.92 9.13
CA TYR A 85 -0.39 -5.48 10.51
C TYR A 85 0.88 -5.49 11.37
N GLY A 86 1.87 -6.30 11.00
CA GLY A 86 3.16 -6.35 11.66
C GLY A 86 4.11 -5.22 11.28
N VAL A 87 3.77 -4.38 10.29
CA VAL A 87 4.59 -3.24 9.88
C VAL A 87 4.32 -2.06 10.82
N PRO A 88 5.34 -1.56 11.55
CA PRO A 88 5.18 -0.38 12.39
C PRO A 88 4.67 0.82 11.59
N HIS A 89 3.87 1.68 12.22
CA HIS A 89 3.34 2.90 11.61
C HIS A 89 2.33 2.68 10.48
N LEU A 90 1.81 1.45 10.31
CA LEU A 90 0.70 1.15 9.43
C LEU A 90 -0.54 0.71 10.21
N GLN A 91 -1.66 1.34 9.90
CA GLN A 91 -2.98 0.84 10.28
C GLN A 91 -3.76 0.44 9.04
N CYS A 92 -3.82 -0.85 8.78
CA CYS A 92 -4.49 -1.39 7.60
C CYS A 92 -6.00 -1.63 7.81
N SER A 93 -6.76 -1.50 6.73
CA SER A 93 -8.17 -1.89 6.65
C SER A 93 -8.31 -3.38 6.94
N GLN A 94 -9.35 -3.75 7.70
CA GLN A 94 -9.72 -5.16 7.91
C GLN A 94 -10.40 -5.78 6.68
N ASN A 95 -10.93 -4.95 5.78
CA ASN A 95 -11.68 -5.35 4.59
C ASN A 95 -10.92 -4.87 3.35
N PRO A 96 -9.97 -5.65 2.83
CA PRO A 96 -9.29 -5.34 1.59
C PRO A 96 -10.16 -5.69 0.39
N ASP A 97 -9.96 -4.96 -0.70
CA ASP A 97 -10.66 -5.23 -1.96
C ASP A 97 -10.01 -6.42 -2.65
N ILE A 98 -10.83 -7.39 -3.04
CA ILE A 98 -10.40 -8.64 -3.68
C ILE A 98 -11.03 -8.72 -5.06
N ALA A 99 -10.20 -8.89 -6.08
CA ALA A 99 -10.64 -9.07 -7.45
C ALA A 99 -9.98 -10.30 -8.08
N MET A 100 -10.77 -11.13 -8.77
CA MET A 100 -10.23 -12.24 -9.55
C MET A 100 -9.90 -11.75 -10.97
N LEU A 101 -8.66 -11.93 -11.39
CA LEU A 101 -8.20 -11.62 -12.73
C LEU A 101 -7.89 -12.90 -13.49
N ARG A 102 -8.28 -12.97 -14.77
CA ARG A 102 -7.89 -14.05 -15.67
C ARG A 102 -6.82 -13.54 -16.62
N LEU A 103 -5.64 -14.14 -16.59
CA LEU A 103 -4.54 -13.85 -17.52
C LEU A 103 -4.28 -15.10 -18.35
N GLY A 104 -4.87 -15.15 -19.54
CA GLY A 104 -4.85 -16.35 -20.37
C GLY A 104 -5.52 -17.53 -19.67
N LYS A 105 -4.75 -18.58 -19.37
CA LYS A 105 -5.20 -19.76 -18.63
C LYS A 105 -5.04 -19.64 -17.11
N GLU A 106 -4.29 -18.64 -16.64
CA GLU A 106 -4.04 -18.44 -15.22
C GLU A 106 -5.15 -17.62 -14.57
N LYS A 107 -5.53 -18.02 -13.35
CA LYS A 107 -6.41 -17.24 -12.49
C LYS A 107 -5.55 -16.62 -11.40
N LEU A 108 -5.54 -15.30 -11.34
CA LEU A 108 -4.87 -14.53 -10.28
C LEU A 108 -5.91 -13.89 -9.37
N ILE A 109 -5.49 -13.62 -8.14
CA ILE A 109 -6.23 -12.85 -7.16
C ILE A 109 -5.45 -11.56 -6.94
N LYS A 110 -6.07 -10.43 -7.27
CA LYS A 110 -5.61 -9.10 -6.91
C LYS A 110 -6.20 -8.71 -5.56
N LEU A 111 -5.34 -8.22 -4.69
CA LEU A 111 -5.64 -7.78 -3.34
C LEU A 111 -5.21 -6.32 -3.24
N LYS A 112 -6.11 -5.46 -2.79
CA LYS A 112 -5.79 -4.07 -2.46
C LYS A 112 -6.07 -3.85 -0.98
N VAL A 113 -5.03 -3.50 -0.24
CA VAL A 113 -5.12 -3.19 1.18
C VAL A 113 -4.80 -1.72 1.37
N SER A 114 -5.76 -0.95 1.88
CA SER A 114 -5.54 0.45 2.25
C SER A 114 -5.03 0.52 3.69
N CYS A 115 -3.92 1.20 3.91
CA CYS A 115 -3.29 1.39 5.21
C CYS A 115 -3.05 2.88 5.47
N ARG A 116 -3.48 3.37 6.64
CA ARG A 116 -3.15 4.73 7.10
C ARG A 116 -1.75 4.73 7.69
N LEU A 117 -0.96 5.75 7.35
CA LEU A 117 0.30 6.02 8.02
C LEU A 117 0.02 6.54 9.43
N ILE A 118 0.64 6.00 10.46
CA ILE A 118 0.49 6.51 11.83
C ILE A 118 1.80 7.20 12.23
N PRO A 119 1.77 8.47 12.66
CA PRO A 119 2.98 9.11 13.19
C PRO A 119 3.51 8.34 14.41
N PRO A 120 4.83 8.33 14.64
CA PRO A 120 5.43 7.76 15.83
C PRO A 120 4.86 8.43 17.09
N GLU A 121 4.70 7.65 18.15
CA GLU A 121 4.26 8.17 19.44
C GLU A 121 5.22 9.28 19.92
N GLY A 122 4.67 10.49 20.15
CA GLY A 122 5.43 11.62 20.69
C GLY A 122 5.65 12.81 19.74
N GLU A 123 5.24 12.74 18.48
CA GLU A 123 5.21 13.90 17.59
C GLU A 123 3.78 14.50 17.53
N HIS A 124 3.57 15.60 18.27
CA HIS A 124 2.42 16.50 18.18
C HIS A 124 2.83 17.84 17.58
#